data_AF-A0A1Q9ARZ8-F1
#
_entry.id   AF-A0A1Q9ARZ8-F1
#
_cell.length_a   1.000
_cell.length_b   1.000
_cell.length_c   1.000
_cell.angle_alpha   90.00
_cell.angle_beta   90.00
_cell.angle_gamma   90.00
#
_symmetry.space_group_name_H-M   'P 1'
#
loop_
_entity.id
_entity.type
_entity.pdbx_description
1 polymer ?
#
loop_
_entity_poly.entity_id
_entity_poly.type
_entity_poly.pdbx_seq_one_letter_code
_entity_poly.pdbx_strand_id
1 'polypeptide(L)'
;MAPTNRSDKLQRLVMLQRHLERMAEFDLAETARQRRELADTIDRVADAMGSAKPLHAMFSGHYASQLGRLAQKDGMLLGLQQVHESRVLKERAKGDRLAEHVKDARADEERAADDEAVFDIIDQRLLLPDSF
;
A
#
# COMPACT_ATOMS: atom_id res chain seq x y z
N MET A 1 10.61 28.54 -15.80
CA MET A 1 10.10 27.50 -14.89
C MET A 1 10.86 27.66 -13.58
N ALA A 2 10.18 27.89 -12.45
CA ALA A 2 10.85 27.98 -11.15
C ALA A 2 11.65 26.68 -10.90
N PRO A 3 12.84 26.76 -10.27
CA PRO A 3 13.62 25.57 -9.93
C PRO A 3 12.72 24.63 -9.12
N THR A 4 12.60 23.38 -9.54
CA THR A 4 11.78 22.41 -8.80
C THR A 4 12.52 22.06 -7.51
N ASN A 5 12.04 22.58 -6.40
CA ASN A 5 12.60 22.37 -5.08
C ASN A 5 12.69 20.87 -4.76
N ARG A 6 13.63 20.49 -3.90
CA ARG A 6 13.87 19.09 -3.53
C ARG A 6 12.63 18.50 -2.87
N SER A 7 11.95 19.28 -2.03
CA SER A 7 10.69 18.93 -1.38
C SER A 7 9.59 18.58 -2.40
N ASP A 8 9.46 19.33 -3.49
CA ASP A 8 8.47 19.07 -4.55
C ASP A 8 8.72 17.75 -5.27
N LYS A 9 9.99 17.41 -5.53
CA LYS A 9 10.36 16.12 -6.14
C LYS A 9 10.02 14.96 -5.20
N LEU A 10 10.35 15.10 -3.91
CA LEU A 10 10.03 14.11 -2.89
C LEU A 10 8.51 13.96 -2.72
N GLN A 11 7.75 15.06 -2.79
CA GLN A 11 6.29 15.03 -2.72
C GLN A 11 5.68 14.20 -3.85
N ARG A 12 6.22 14.29 -5.08
CA ARG A 12 5.79 13.43 -6.20
C ARG A 12 6.07 11.95 -5.94
N LEU A 13 7.21 11.63 -5.35
CA LEU A 13 7.54 10.25 -4.95
C LEU A 13 6.61 9.75 -3.84
N VAL A 14 6.26 10.58 -2.87
CA VAL A 14 5.25 10.23 -1.85
C VAL A 14 3.91 9.92 -2.51
N MET A 15 3.45 10.74 -3.46
CA MET A 15 2.17 10.47 -4.16
C MET A 15 2.19 9.13 -4.90
N LEU A 16 3.27 8.83 -5.62
CA LEU A 16 3.45 7.53 -6.28
C LEU A 16 3.46 6.40 -5.26
N GLN A 17 4.18 6.56 -4.16
CA GLN A 17 4.29 5.55 -3.11
C GLN A 17 2.93 5.24 -2.47
N ARG A 18 2.09 6.26 -2.23
CA ARG A 18 0.71 6.08 -1.74
C ARG A 18 -0.18 5.38 -2.77
N HIS A 19 0.09 5.56 -4.06
CA HIS A 19 -0.61 4.79 -5.09
C HIS A 19 -0.23 3.31 -5.05
N LEU A 20 1.06 2.99 -4.90
CA LEU A 20 1.54 1.61 -4.76
C LEU A 20 0.98 0.93 -3.50
N GLU A 21 0.87 1.68 -2.39
CA GLU A 21 0.19 1.23 -1.18
C GLU A 21 -1.27 0.83 -1.46
N ARG A 22 -2.05 1.71 -2.12
CA ARG A 22 -3.44 1.40 -2.52
C ARG A 22 -3.55 0.20 -3.45
N MET A 23 -2.61 0.03 -4.38
CA MET A 23 -2.58 -1.17 -5.24
C MET A 23 -2.34 -2.43 -4.42
N ALA A 24 -1.41 -2.41 -3.46
CA ALA A 24 -1.17 -3.55 -2.57
C ALA A 24 -2.39 -3.86 -1.68
N GLU A 25 -3.08 -2.84 -1.20
CA GLU A 25 -4.34 -3.00 -0.43
C GLU A 25 -5.45 -3.61 -1.30
N PHE A 26 -5.55 -3.19 -2.57
CA PHE A 26 -6.49 -3.76 -3.51
C PHE A 26 -6.20 -5.25 -3.77
N ASP A 27 -4.95 -5.62 -4.04
CA ASP A 27 -4.55 -7.01 -4.24
C ASP A 27 -4.88 -7.89 -3.02
N LEU A 28 -4.66 -7.35 -1.81
CA LEU A 28 -5.01 -8.00 -0.55
C LEU A 28 -6.53 -8.20 -0.44
N ALA A 29 -7.31 -7.15 -0.70
CA ALA A 29 -8.76 -7.20 -0.64
C ALA A 29 -9.35 -8.18 -1.67
N GLU A 30 -8.78 -8.23 -2.87
CA GLU A 30 -9.17 -9.19 -3.91
C GLU A 30 -8.92 -10.63 -3.45
N THR A 31 -7.71 -10.92 -2.95
CA THR A 31 -7.38 -12.27 -2.44
C THR A 31 -8.28 -12.65 -1.27
N ALA A 32 -8.56 -11.73 -0.35
CA ALA A 32 -9.47 -11.96 0.76
C ALA A 32 -10.92 -12.20 0.29
N ARG A 33 -11.36 -11.57 -0.81
CA ARG A 33 -12.66 -11.86 -1.43
C ARG A 33 -12.70 -13.26 -2.02
N GLN A 34 -11.68 -13.63 -2.81
CA GLN A 34 -11.58 -14.96 -3.42
C GLN A 34 -11.58 -16.08 -2.37
N ARG A 35 -10.91 -15.87 -1.23
CA ARG A 35 -10.93 -16.83 -0.12
C ARG A 35 -12.30 -16.99 0.52
N ARG A 36 -13.05 -15.92 0.70
CA ARG A 36 -14.44 -16.00 1.20
C ARG A 36 -15.33 -16.76 0.23
N GLU A 37 -15.28 -16.45 -1.05
CA GLU A 37 -16.03 -17.17 -2.09
C GLU A 37 -15.67 -18.66 -2.12
N LEU A 38 -14.39 -18.99 -1.90
CA LEU A 38 -13.92 -20.36 -1.83
C LEU A 38 -14.42 -21.09 -0.57
N ALA A 39 -14.40 -20.43 0.58
CA ALA A 39 -14.93 -20.97 1.82
C ALA A 39 -16.43 -21.30 1.68
N ASP A 40 -17.23 -20.37 1.13
CA ASP A 40 -18.65 -20.60 0.84
C ASP A 40 -18.86 -21.82 -0.09
N THR A 41 -17.94 -22.04 -1.03
CA THR A 41 -18.00 -23.18 -1.94
C THR A 41 -17.65 -24.49 -1.22
N ILE A 42 -16.65 -24.47 -0.33
CA ILE A 42 -16.28 -25.62 0.50
C ILE A 42 -17.46 -26.04 1.37
N ASP A 43 -18.10 -25.07 2.04
CA ASP A 43 -19.24 -25.33 2.92
C ASP A 43 -20.40 -25.98 2.16
N ARG A 44 -20.75 -25.46 0.98
CA ARG A 44 -21.81 -26.06 0.13
C ARG A 44 -21.49 -27.49 -0.30
N VAL A 45 -20.23 -27.79 -0.61
CA VAL A 45 -19.81 -29.14 -0.99
C VAL A 45 -19.82 -30.08 0.22
N ALA A 46 -19.40 -29.60 1.38
CA ALA A 46 -19.47 -30.34 2.64
C ALA A 46 -20.92 -30.66 3.03
N ASP A 47 -21.83 -29.69 2.91
CA ASP A 47 -23.26 -29.87 3.15
C ASP A 47 -23.89 -30.91 2.20
N ALA A 48 -23.55 -30.85 0.90
CA ALA A 48 -24.02 -31.82 -0.08
C ALA A 48 -23.52 -33.24 0.25
N MET A 49 -22.27 -33.37 0.69
CA MET A 49 -21.69 -34.64 1.10
C MET A 49 -22.33 -35.20 2.38
N GLY A 50 -22.72 -34.33 3.32
CA GLY A 50 -23.41 -34.69 4.56
C GLY A 50 -24.92 -34.92 4.42
N SER A 51 -25.51 -34.63 3.26
CA SER A 51 -26.96 -34.76 3.05
C SER A 51 -27.42 -36.22 3.01
N ALA A 52 -28.55 -36.50 3.67
CA ALA A 52 -29.18 -37.83 3.70
C ALA A 52 -29.84 -38.28 2.37
N LYS A 53 -29.82 -37.46 1.31
CA LYS A 53 -30.36 -37.85 0.00
C LYS A 53 -29.50 -38.95 -0.64
N PRO A 54 -30.08 -40.08 -1.09
CA PRO A 54 -29.34 -41.22 -1.65
C PRO A 54 -28.45 -40.85 -2.85
N LEU A 55 -28.88 -39.88 -3.66
CA LEU A 55 -28.11 -39.40 -4.81
C LEU A 55 -26.73 -38.87 -4.41
N HIS A 56 -26.63 -38.09 -3.31
CA HIS A 56 -25.35 -37.53 -2.87
C HIS A 56 -24.41 -38.58 -2.29
N ALA A 57 -24.96 -39.60 -1.60
CA ALA A 57 -24.18 -40.72 -1.09
C ALA A 57 -23.46 -41.50 -2.21
N MET A 58 -24.13 -41.67 -3.36
CA MET A 58 -23.54 -42.29 -4.56
C MET A 58 -22.36 -41.49 -5.14
N PHE A 59 -22.29 -40.17 -4.91
CA PHE A 59 -21.22 -39.30 -5.39
C PHE A 59 -20.18 -38.92 -4.31
N SER A 60 -20.19 -39.57 -3.15
CA SER A 60 -19.28 -39.29 -2.02
C SER A 60 -17.79 -39.21 -2.40
N GLY A 61 -17.30 -40.12 -3.26
CA GLY A 61 -15.93 -40.08 -3.77
C GLY A 61 -15.62 -38.83 -4.62
N HIS A 62 -16.59 -38.36 -5.41
CA HIS A 62 -16.44 -37.12 -6.19
C HIS A 62 -16.39 -35.89 -5.29
N TYR A 63 -17.23 -35.85 -4.25
CA TYR A 63 -17.20 -34.76 -3.26
C TYR A 63 -15.88 -34.72 -2.49
N ALA A 64 -15.37 -35.88 -2.04
CA ALA A 64 -14.08 -35.95 -1.36
C ALA A 64 -12.93 -35.45 -2.24
N SER A 65 -12.91 -35.85 -3.52
CA SER A 65 -11.92 -35.36 -4.49
C SER A 65 -12.03 -33.85 -4.73
N GLN A 66 -13.26 -33.32 -4.81
CA GLN A 66 -13.49 -31.89 -4.99
C GLN A 66 -13.07 -31.09 -3.75
N LEU A 67 -13.42 -31.54 -2.54
CA LEU A 67 -12.98 -30.91 -1.30
C LEU A 67 -11.47 -30.87 -1.17
N GLY A 68 -10.76 -31.96 -1.55
CA GLY A 68 -9.30 -31.96 -1.58
C GLY A 68 -8.72 -30.87 -2.48
N ARG A 69 -9.28 -30.69 -3.69
CA ARG A 69 -8.86 -29.61 -4.61
C ARG A 69 -9.18 -28.22 -4.06
N LEU A 70 -10.34 -28.04 -3.44
CA LEU A 70 -10.74 -26.75 -2.84
C LEU A 70 -9.85 -26.40 -1.63
N ALA A 71 -9.54 -27.37 -0.78
CA ALA A 71 -8.64 -27.19 0.37
C ALA A 71 -7.21 -26.83 -0.08
N GLN A 72 -6.69 -27.50 -1.12
CA GLN A 72 -5.39 -27.12 -1.70
C GLN A 72 -5.42 -25.68 -2.23
N LYS A 73 -6.50 -25.29 -2.91
CA LYS A 73 -6.67 -23.92 -3.41
C LYS A 73 -6.74 -22.89 -2.27
N ASP A 74 -7.42 -23.18 -1.17
CA ASP A 74 -7.47 -22.27 -0.02
C ASP A 74 -6.08 -22.12 0.62
N GLY A 75 -5.32 -23.21 0.77
CA GLY A 75 -3.94 -23.15 1.24
C GLY A 75 -3.04 -22.25 0.37
N MET A 76 -3.17 -22.34 -0.96
CA MET A 76 -2.45 -21.44 -1.87
C MET A 76 -2.88 -19.98 -1.71
N LEU A 77 -4.19 -19.72 -1.64
CA LEU A 77 -4.71 -18.35 -1.48
C LEU A 77 -4.34 -17.76 -0.12
N LEU A 78 -4.26 -18.56 0.94
CA LEU A 78 -3.79 -18.14 2.25
C LEU A 78 -2.33 -17.68 2.18
N GLY A 79 -1.45 -18.45 1.52
CA GLY A 79 -0.06 -18.05 1.30
C GLY A 79 0.04 -16.76 0.49
N LEU A 80 -0.77 -16.62 -0.56
CA LEU A 80 -0.82 -15.41 -1.37
C LEU A 80 -1.31 -14.19 -0.55
N GLN A 81 -2.32 -14.37 0.30
CA GLN A 81 -2.82 -13.33 1.19
C GLN A 81 -1.71 -12.81 2.12
N GLN A 82 -0.93 -13.70 2.74
CA GLN A 82 0.19 -13.32 3.62
C GLN A 82 1.26 -12.51 2.86
N VAL A 83 1.52 -12.85 1.59
CA VAL A 83 2.43 -12.07 0.74
C VAL A 83 1.87 -10.67 0.49
N HIS A 84 0.58 -10.54 0.19
CA HIS A 84 -0.07 -9.24 0.00
C HIS A 84 -0.08 -8.41 1.29
N GLU A 85 -0.37 -9.00 2.45
CA GLU A 85 -0.30 -8.34 3.76
C GLU A 85 1.11 -7.80 4.03
N SER A 86 2.14 -8.62 3.81
CA SER A 86 3.53 -8.19 3.93
C SER A 86 3.86 -7.03 2.99
N ARG A 87 3.34 -7.06 1.76
CA ARG A 87 3.54 -6.00 0.77
C ARG A 87 2.88 -4.69 1.21
N VAL A 88 1.63 -4.72 1.69
CA VAL A 88 0.93 -3.54 2.23
C VAL A 88 1.76 -2.87 3.33
N LEU A 89 2.22 -3.66 4.32
CA LEU A 89 3.04 -3.14 5.42
C LEU A 89 4.34 -2.49 4.92
N LYS A 90 5.01 -3.11 3.93
CA LYS A 90 6.24 -2.58 3.33
C LYS A 90 5.99 -1.26 2.59
N GLU A 91 4.95 -1.20 1.76
CA GLU A 91 4.66 0.00 0.97
C GLU A 91 4.20 1.17 1.85
N ARG A 92 3.44 0.89 2.90
CA ARG A 92 3.07 1.88 3.93
C ARG A 92 4.30 2.44 4.64
N ALA A 93 5.20 1.57 5.12
CA ALA A 93 6.43 1.99 5.79
C ALA A 93 7.34 2.83 4.88
N LYS A 94 7.44 2.49 3.58
CA LYS A 94 8.16 3.31 2.60
C LYS A 94 7.50 4.68 2.41
N GLY A 95 6.17 4.73 2.31
CA GLY A 95 5.40 5.96 2.18
C GLY A 95 5.60 6.90 3.37
N ASP A 96 5.62 6.35 4.57
CA ASP A 96 5.84 7.11 5.80
C ASP A 96 7.26 7.67 5.85
N ARG A 97 8.28 6.86 5.54
CA ARG A 97 9.69 7.34 5.45
C ARG A 97 9.87 8.45 4.41
N LEU A 98 9.27 8.31 3.23
CA LEU A 98 9.33 9.33 2.19
C LEU A 98 8.64 10.63 2.63
N ALA A 99 7.53 10.53 3.36
CA ALA A 99 6.83 11.69 3.89
C ALA A 99 7.65 12.45 4.94
N GLU A 100 8.40 11.74 5.78
CA GLU A 100 9.35 12.38 6.71
C GLU A 100 10.46 13.11 5.94
N HIS A 101 11.04 12.50 4.90
CA HIS A 101 12.05 13.18 4.08
C HIS A 101 11.52 14.43 3.36
N VAL A 102 10.23 14.49 3.02
CA VAL A 102 9.62 15.73 2.51
C VAL A 102 9.64 16.83 3.57
N LYS A 103 9.29 16.50 4.82
CA LYS A 103 9.29 17.47 5.92
C LYS A 103 10.69 18.02 6.17
N ASP A 104 11.68 17.14 6.22
CA ASP A 104 13.10 17.52 6.38
C ASP A 104 13.54 18.46 5.26
N ALA A 105 13.26 18.09 4.00
CA ALA A 105 13.63 18.91 2.85
C ALA A 105 12.95 20.28 2.85
N ARG A 106 11.69 20.37 3.29
CA ARG A 106 10.99 21.66 3.43
C ARG A 106 11.62 22.53 4.52
N ALA A 107 11.97 21.95 5.66
CA ALA A 107 12.60 22.68 6.75
C ALA A 107 13.99 23.21 6.33
N ASP A 108 14.75 22.43 5.57
CA ASP A 108 16.05 22.87 5.05
C ASP A 108 15.90 23.97 3.99
N GLU A 109 14.89 23.87 3.12
CA GLU A 109 14.58 24.91 2.12
C GLU A 109 14.11 26.22 2.77
N GLU A 110 13.29 26.13 3.82
CA GLU A 110 12.82 27.29 4.59
C GLU A 110 14.00 27.99 5.30
N ARG A 111 14.88 27.23 5.97
CA ARG A 111 16.10 27.80 6.57
C ARG A 111 17.00 28.48 5.54
N ALA A 112 17.21 27.85 4.39
CA ALA A 112 18.03 28.44 3.33
C ALA A 112 17.41 29.74 2.78
N ALA A 113 16.09 29.81 2.67
CA ALA A 113 15.39 31.02 2.26
C ALA A 113 15.45 32.13 3.31
N ASP A 114 15.35 31.78 4.61
CA ASP A 114 15.51 32.73 5.71
C ASP A 114 16.93 33.30 5.75
N ASP A 115 17.96 32.45 5.58
CA ASP A 115 19.36 32.87 5.52
C ASP A 115 19.61 33.83 4.34
N GLU A 116 19.07 33.53 3.15
CA GLU A 116 19.16 34.40 1.98
C GLU A 116 18.49 35.77 2.23
N ALA A 117 17.30 35.76 2.86
CA ALA A 117 16.59 37.00 3.22
C ALA A 117 17.40 37.88 4.20
N VAL A 118 18.17 37.26 5.11
CA VAL A 118 19.07 38.00 6.00
C VAL A 118 20.22 38.64 5.22
N PHE A 119 20.84 37.92 4.27
CA PHE A 119 21.88 38.49 3.40
C PHE A 119 21.34 39.66 2.56
N ASP A 120 20.16 39.53 1.99
CA ASP A 120 19.50 40.60 1.23
C ASP A 120 19.30 41.88 2.07
N ILE A 121 18.91 41.75 3.34
CA ILE A 121 18.75 42.89 4.25
C ILE A 121 20.10 43.54 4.57
N ILE A 122 21.14 42.74 4.79
CA ILE A 122 22.50 43.24 5.04
C ILE A 122 23.00 44.02 3.83
N ASP A 123 22.83 43.46 2.62
CA ASP A 123 23.23 44.10 1.38
C ASP A 123 22.46 45.38 1.12
N GLN A 124 21.14 45.42 1.35
CA GLN A 124 20.35 46.65 1.26
C GLN A 124 20.88 47.75 2.21
N ARG A 125 21.31 47.37 3.42
CA ARG A 125 21.86 48.32 4.40
C ARG A 125 23.27 48.78 4.05
N LEU A 126 24.08 47.94 3.42
CA LEU A 126 25.43 48.27 2.93
C LEU A 126 25.40 49.11 1.65
N LEU A 127 24.40 48.91 0.79
CA LEU A 127 24.22 49.62 -0.48
C LEU A 127 23.49 50.96 -0.33
N LEU A 128 22.89 51.25 0.82
CA LEU A 128 22.44 52.58 1.19
C LEU A 128 23.67 53.39 1.68
N PRO A 129 24.21 54.35 0.90
CA PRO A 129 25.23 55.24 1.42
C PRO A 129 24.63 56.04 2.59
N ASP A 130 25.44 56.31 3.63
CA ASP A 130 25.10 57.21 4.73
C ASP A 130 24.61 58.54 4.15
N SER A 131 23.29 58.66 4.02
CA SER A 131 22.61 59.89 3.66
C SER A 131 22.45 60.65 4.97
N PHE A 132 23.39 61.58 5.19
CA PHE A 132 23.37 62.58 6.25
C PHE A 132 22.04 63.34 6.31
#